data_AF-A0A2V8ISI8-F1
#
_entry.id   AF-A0A2V8ISI8-F1
#
_cell.length_a   1.000
_cell.length_b   1.000
_cell.length_c   1.000
_cell.angle_alpha   90.00
_cell.angle_beta   90.00
_cell.angle_gamma   90.00
#
_symmetry.space_group_name_H-M   'P 1'
#
loop_
_entity.id
_entity.type
_entity.pdbx_description
1 polymer ?
#
loop_
_entity_poly.entity_id
_entity_poly.type
_entity_poly.pdbx_seq_one_letter_code
_entity_poly.pdbx_strand_id
1 'polypeptide(L)'
;MAQRQGAAFDDLEDRRGDRARRRQRVERRCEHVAEVLTLDDVRSYVQSAFGGADVPADLPTFVFRKTEGNPLFMTDLVRYVRETGIQPETALRATDVPDSLRGLIERMLERFDAPLRQLLSIAAVQGFEFDSATLARVSGAAAAEVEERLRSAAQVHAVVSPVEEREMPDGTPSLVYRFVHVLYQDALYGSIAPSRRIAWAQQIAEALLASHAARSEAIAGQLAVLFETGRDFWQAAQYFLITSRNAVRLFAFTAAAELADRGLHCLQAAAAVDDRERLRRELDLTFAKLVPLASLQGYGSAEVKPLARRVVELGEKVSDPAATAAGLAATWIVRMVRGLCLDGKKRPNGSSIWRARPAATFC
;
A
#
# COMPACT_ATOMS: atom_id res chain seq x y z
N MET A 1 37.52 -19.19 60.51
CA MET A 1 37.42 -18.68 59.13
C MET A 1 36.18 -19.15 58.36
N ALA A 2 35.50 -20.24 58.75
CA ALA A 2 34.33 -20.77 58.04
C ALA A 2 33.01 -19.97 58.20
N GLN A 3 32.82 -19.20 59.29
CA GLN A 3 31.57 -18.46 59.54
C GLN A 3 31.43 -17.14 58.76
N ARG A 4 32.52 -16.55 58.25
CA ARG A 4 32.46 -15.32 57.44
C ARG A 4 32.13 -15.56 55.97
N GLN A 5 32.23 -16.79 55.48
CA GLN A 5 31.90 -17.14 54.08
C GLN A 5 30.42 -17.43 53.85
N GLY A 6 29.68 -17.89 54.87
CA GLY A 6 28.23 -18.16 54.76
C GLY A 6 27.39 -16.89 54.60
N ALA A 7 27.69 -15.83 55.37
CA ALA A 7 26.93 -14.58 55.33
C ALA A 7 27.09 -13.80 54.01
N ALA A 8 28.23 -13.96 53.32
CA ALA A 8 28.46 -13.33 52.02
C ALA A 8 27.75 -14.08 50.87
N PHE A 9 27.42 -15.36 51.07
CA PHE A 9 26.71 -16.18 50.09
C PHE A 9 25.19 -15.94 50.17
N ASP A 10 24.65 -15.81 51.38
CA ASP A 10 23.24 -15.45 51.64
C ASP A 10 22.87 -14.06 51.06
N ASP A 11 23.74 -13.05 51.22
CA ASP A 11 23.51 -11.69 50.70
C ASP A 11 23.59 -11.64 49.14
N LEU A 12 24.25 -12.62 48.50
CA LEU A 12 24.28 -12.74 47.04
C LEU A 12 23.04 -13.45 46.47
N GLU A 13 22.50 -14.44 47.18
CA GLU A 13 21.25 -15.11 46.80
C GLU A 13 20.04 -14.21 47.00
N ASP A 14 19.99 -13.42 48.08
CA ASP A 14 18.91 -12.47 48.32
C ASP A 14 18.89 -11.33 47.28
N ARG A 15 20.07 -10.82 46.88
CA ARG A 15 20.21 -9.85 45.77
C ARG A 15 19.92 -10.43 44.37
N ARG A 16 20.00 -11.75 44.19
CA ARG A 16 19.56 -12.43 42.95
C ARG A 16 18.04 -12.64 42.97
N GLY A 17 17.47 -12.99 44.11
CA GLY A 17 16.03 -13.08 44.34
C GLY A 17 15.33 -11.73 44.13
N ASP A 18 15.92 -10.63 44.62
CA ASP A 18 15.33 -9.30 44.50
C ASP A 18 15.46 -8.74 43.06
N ARG A 19 16.52 -9.11 42.33
CA ARG A 19 16.63 -8.83 40.89
C ARG A 19 15.67 -9.67 40.04
N ALA A 20 15.46 -10.94 40.37
CA ALA A 20 14.49 -11.81 39.71
C ALA A 20 13.05 -11.33 39.97
N ARG A 21 12.73 -10.92 41.21
CA ARG A 21 11.43 -10.33 41.56
C ARG A 21 11.21 -8.97 40.91
N ARG A 22 12.23 -8.09 40.82
CA ARG A 22 12.16 -6.83 40.06
C ARG A 22 11.99 -7.07 38.56
N ARG A 23 12.71 -8.04 37.98
CA ARG A 23 12.56 -8.44 36.57
C ARG A 23 11.16 -9.00 36.29
N GLN A 24 10.64 -9.84 37.17
CA GLN A 24 9.29 -10.38 37.09
C GLN A 24 8.20 -9.31 37.31
N ARG A 25 8.48 -8.25 38.10
CA ARG A 25 7.58 -7.09 38.28
C ARG A 25 7.61 -6.12 37.10
N VAL A 26 8.69 -6.10 36.33
CA VAL A 26 8.79 -5.38 35.04
C VAL A 26 8.16 -6.21 33.91
N GLU A 27 8.41 -7.52 33.86
CA GLU A 27 7.79 -8.46 32.90
C GLU A 27 6.26 -8.52 33.06
N ARG A 28 5.73 -8.54 34.30
CA ARG A 28 4.27 -8.48 34.55
C ARG A 28 3.63 -7.12 34.24
N ARG A 29 4.41 -6.09 33.92
CA ARG A 29 3.90 -4.78 33.50
C ARG A 29 3.85 -4.63 31.97
N CYS A 30 4.38 -5.59 31.24
CA CYS A 30 4.47 -5.58 29.77
C CYS A 30 3.61 -6.67 29.08
N GLU A 31 2.66 -7.28 29.80
CA GLU A 31 1.70 -8.23 29.20
C GLU A 31 0.44 -7.55 28.64
N HIS A 32 0.30 -6.22 28.78
CA HIS A 32 -0.75 -5.50 28.06
C HIS A 32 -0.19 -5.12 26.69
N VAL A 33 -0.44 -5.97 25.69
CA VAL A 33 -0.80 -5.44 24.37
C VAL A 33 -1.84 -4.38 24.68
N ALA A 34 -1.50 -3.10 24.48
CA ALA A 34 -2.34 -2.01 24.91
C ALA A 34 -3.69 -2.18 24.19
N GLU A 35 -4.70 -2.69 24.91
CA GLU A 35 -6.03 -2.87 24.36
C GLU A 35 -6.48 -1.53 23.79
N VAL A 36 -7.08 -1.59 22.61
CA VAL A 36 -7.66 -0.41 21.98
C VAL A 36 -8.72 0.14 22.94
N LEU A 37 -8.47 1.32 23.48
CA LEU A 37 -9.36 1.95 24.45
C LEU A 37 -10.63 2.42 23.75
N THR A 38 -11.77 2.23 24.42
CA THR A 38 -13.06 2.68 23.90
C THR A 38 -13.14 4.21 23.91
N LEU A 39 -14.14 4.77 23.22
CA LEU A 39 -14.38 6.22 23.28
C LEU A 39 -14.61 6.73 24.71
N ASP A 40 -15.20 5.91 25.58
CA ASP A 40 -15.45 6.26 26.98
C ASP A 40 -14.17 6.26 27.82
N ASP A 41 -13.26 5.33 27.53
CA ASP A 41 -11.92 5.32 28.12
C ASP A 41 -11.10 6.54 27.67
N VAL A 42 -11.16 6.88 26.38
CA VAL A 42 -10.51 8.09 25.83
C VAL A 42 -11.10 9.35 26.46
N ARG A 43 -12.42 9.43 26.61
CA ARG A 43 -13.11 10.53 27.28
C ARG A 43 -12.63 10.71 28.71
N SER A 44 -12.58 9.62 29.47
CA SER A 44 -12.12 9.61 30.86
C SER A 44 -10.65 10.07 30.97
N TYR A 45 -9.80 9.58 30.06
CA TYR A 45 -8.41 9.97 30.01
C TYR A 45 -8.22 11.46 29.71
N VAL A 46 -8.88 11.98 28.66
CA VAL A 46 -8.82 13.39 28.27
C VAL A 46 -9.28 14.27 29.43
N GLN A 47 -10.40 13.96 30.08
CA GLN A 47 -10.87 14.71 31.24
C GLN A 47 -9.85 14.74 32.39
N SER A 48 -9.21 13.59 32.69
CA SER A 48 -8.16 13.53 33.72
C SER A 48 -6.92 14.36 33.33
N ALA A 49 -6.52 14.32 32.06
CA ALA A 49 -5.30 14.94 31.58
C ALA A 49 -5.37 16.48 31.62
N PHE A 50 -6.56 17.06 31.47
CA PHE A 50 -6.78 18.51 31.56
C PHE A 50 -7.10 18.99 32.98
N GLY A 51 -7.05 18.11 33.99
CA GLY A 51 -7.16 18.49 35.39
C GLY A 51 -8.48 19.16 35.79
N GLY A 52 -9.58 18.85 35.09
CA GLY A 52 -10.89 19.46 35.34
C GLY A 52 -11.09 20.86 34.75
N ALA A 53 -10.17 21.36 33.90
CA ALA A 53 -10.44 22.51 33.05
C ALA A 53 -11.57 22.20 32.05
N ASP A 54 -12.24 23.24 31.55
CA ASP A 54 -13.31 23.09 30.55
C ASP A 54 -12.73 22.50 29.26
N VAL A 55 -12.86 21.19 29.10
CA VAL A 55 -12.41 20.47 27.92
C VAL A 55 -13.48 20.65 26.84
N PRO A 56 -13.12 21.10 25.63
CA PRO A 56 -14.08 21.17 24.54
C PRO A 56 -14.74 19.81 24.31
N ALA A 57 -16.07 19.79 24.19
CA ALA A 57 -16.87 18.56 24.12
C ALA A 57 -16.44 17.62 22.98
N ASP A 58 -15.88 18.17 21.90
CA ASP A 58 -15.48 17.42 20.71
C ASP A 58 -14.08 16.80 20.81
N LEU A 59 -13.26 17.20 21.81
CA LEU A 59 -11.87 16.77 21.92
C LEU A 59 -11.72 15.25 22.14
N PRO A 60 -12.50 14.59 23.03
CA PRO A 60 -12.45 13.13 23.18
C PRO A 60 -12.75 12.38 21.89
N THR A 61 -13.79 12.81 21.17
CA THR A 61 -14.20 12.22 19.88
C THR A 61 -13.12 12.44 18.83
N PHE A 62 -12.50 13.61 18.80
CA PHE A 62 -11.36 13.92 17.93
C PHE A 62 -10.16 13.01 18.21
N VAL A 63 -9.76 12.90 19.49
CA VAL A 63 -8.63 12.06 19.90
C VAL A 63 -8.93 10.62 19.53
N PHE A 64 -10.09 10.08 19.91
CA PHE A 64 -10.48 8.71 19.58
C PHE A 64 -10.48 8.45 18.07
N ARG A 65 -11.01 9.37 17.26
CA ARG A 65 -11.03 9.22 15.79
C ARG A 65 -9.62 9.27 15.17
N LYS A 66 -8.70 10.06 15.72
CA LYS A 66 -7.34 10.20 15.18
C LYS A 66 -6.37 9.14 15.69
N THR A 67 -6.63 8.54 16.84
CA THR A 67 -5.75 7.55 17.46
C THR A 67 -6.34 6.15 17.46
N GLU A 68 -7.59 6.00 16.98
CA GLU A 68 -8.36 4.75 16.98
C GLU A 68 -8.29 4.04 18.34
N GLY A 69 -8.37 4.80 19.44
CA GLY A 69 -8.30 4.26 20.80
C GLY A 69 -6.91 3.77 21.25
N ASN A 70 -5.86 3.92 20.45
CA ASN A 70 -4.53 3.45 20.83
C ASN A 70 -3.92 4.31 21.98
N PRO A 71 -3.64 3.71 23.15
CA PRO A 71 -3.16 4.42 24.35
C PRO A 71 -1.88 5.22 24.12
N LEU A 72 -0.97 4.71 23.29
CA LEU A 72 0.30 5.36 23.01
C LEU A 72 0.06 6.69 22.28
N PHE A 73 -0.77 6.68 21.23
CA PHE A 73 -1.06 7.86 20.45
C PHE A 73 -1.98 8.86 21.15
N MET A 74 -2.98 8.38 21.91
CA MET A 74 -3.89 9.29 22.61
C MET A 74 -3.19 10.08 23.71
N THR A 75 -2.30 9.45 24.48
CA THR A 75 -1.59 10.14 25.57
C THR A 75 -0.72 11.28 25.05
N ASP A 76 -0.14 11.03 23.90
CA ASP A 76 0.78 11.92 23.20
C ASP A 76 0.04 13.03 22.43
N LEU A 77 -1.06 12.73 21.75
CA LEU A 77 -1.94 13.73 21.12
C LEU A 77 -2.57 14.67 22.16
N VAL A 78 -3.02 14.13 23.29
CA VAL A 78 -3.56 14.92 24.40
C VAL A 78 -2.51 15.84 25.00
N ARG A 79 -1.28 15.36 25.17
CA ARG A 79 -0.15 16.20 25.64
C ARG A 79 0.13 17.33 24.66
N TYR A 80 0.18 17.04 23.36
CA TYR A 80 0.40 18.05 22.32
C TYR A 80 -0.67 19.15 22.33
N VAL A 81 -1.95 18.80 22.43
CA VAL A 81 -3.05 19.78 22.50
C VAL A 81 -2.91 20.67 23.75
N ARG A 82 -2.51 20.09 24.89
CA ARG A 82 -2.24 20.86 26.12
C ARG A 82 -1.09 21.85 25.98
N GLU A 83 -0.01 21.45 25.31
CA GLU A 83 1.20 22.28 25.15
C GLU A 83 1.03 23.40 24.12
N THR A 84 0.24 23.17 23.06
CA THR A 84 0.08 24.12 21.95
C THR A 84 -1.17 24.98 22.02
N GLY A 85 -2.15 24.62 22.87
CA GLY A 85 -3.40 25.37 23.02
C GLY A 85 -4.30 25.35 21.78
N ILE A 86 -4.08 24.42 20.85
CA ILE A 86 -4.84 24.33 19.61
C ILE A 86 -6.31 23.98 19.91
N GLN A 87 -7.22 24.79 19.37
CA GLN A 87 -8.65 24.56 19.49
C GLN A 87 -9.07 23.35 18.63
N PRO A 88 -9.89 22.42 19.17
CA PRO A 88 -10.29 21.20 18.46
C PRO A 88 -11.00 21.48 17.14
N GLU A 89 -11.77 22.57 17.03
CA GLU A 89 -12.41 22.96 15.76
C GLU A 89 -11.40 23.22 14.63
N THR A 90 -10.23 23.79 14.96
CA THR A 90 -9.14 24.02 14.00
C THR A 90 -8.45 22.71 13.62
N ALA A 91 -8.31 21.78 14.57
CA ALA A 91 -7.75 20.45 14.34
C ALA A 91 -8.72 19.49 13.61
N LEU A 92 -10.04 19.66 13.78
CA LEU A 92 -11.10 18.87 13.12
C LEU A 92 -11.26 19.23 11.64
N ARG A 93 -11.01 20.48 11.25
CA ARG A 93 -11.07 20.96 9.85
C ARG A 93 -9.88 20.50 9.01
N ALA A 94 -8.80 20.05 9.63
CA ALA A 94 -7.70 19.41 8.93
C ALA A 94 -8.14 17.97 8.53
N THR A 95 -8.44 17.80 7.24
CA THR A 95 -8.67 16.49 6.61
C THR A 95 -7.44 15.59 6.68
N ASP A 96 -6.26 16.18 6.81
CA ASP A 96 -5.00 15.47 7.02
C ASP A 96 -4.79 15.06 8.48
N VAL A 97 -3.93 14.08 8.69
CA VAL A 97 -3.30 13.84 9.98
C VAL A 97 -2.61 15.15 10.36
N PRO A 98 -2.98 15.81 11.48
CA PRO A 98 -2.37 17.08 11.84
C PRO A 98 -0.84 16.94 11.80
N ASP A 99 -0.12 17.90 11.22
CA ASP A 99 1.36 17.91 11.16
C ASP A 99 2.00 17.61 12.54
N SER A 100 1.27 17.93 13.59
CA SER A 100 1.60 17.63 14.97
C SER A 100 1.66 16.15 15.33
N LEU A 101 0.76 15.32 14.80
CA LEU A 101 0.76 13.88 15.07
C LEU A 101 1.84 13.19 14.23
N ARG A 102 2.12 13.68 13.02
CA ARG A 102 3.31 13.27 12.25
C ARG A 102 4.60 13.64 12.98
N GLY A 103 4.74 14.89 13.42
CA GLY A 103 5.90 15.36 14.18
C GLY A 103 6.08 14.62 15.52
N LEU A 104 4.99 14.15 16.13
CA LEU A 104 5.06 13.32 17.32
C LEU A 104 5.62 11.92 17.02
N ILE A 105 5.11 11.30 15.95
CA ILE A 105 5.64 10.01 15.48
C ILE A 105 7.11 10.15 15.13
N GLU A 106 7.50 11.21 14.41
CA GLU A 106 8.89 11.49 14.06
C GLU A 106 9.79 11.57 15.30
N ARG A 107 9.40 12.33 16.34
CA ARG A 107 10.12 12.40 17.62
C ARG A 107 10.22 11.05 18.33
N MET A 108 9.20 10.20 18.21
CA MET A 108 9.25 8.86 18.75
C MET A 108 10.21 7.96 17.96
N LEU A 109 10.19 8.04 16.64
CA LEU A 109 11.09 7.30 15.75
C LEU A 109 12.55 7.75 15.91
N GLU A 110 12.80 9.01 16.28
CA GLU A 110 14.14 9.54 16.62
C GLU A 110 14.76 8.83 17.83
N ARG A 111 13.94 8.26 18.72
CA ARG A 111 14.43 7.50 19.89
C ARG A 111 14.92 6.10 19.54
N PHE A 112 14.59 5.60 18.35
CA PHE A 112 15.08 4.30 17.90
C PHE A 112 16.54 4.39 17.50
N ASP A 113 17.30 3.33 17.74
CA ASP A 113 18.67 3.24 17.24
C ASP A 113 18.68 3.30 15.70
N ALA A 114 19.79 3.76 15.13
CA ALA A 114 19.88 3.95 13.68
C ALA A 114 19.59 2.65 12.88
N PRO A 115 20.04 1.45 13.32
CA PRO A 115 19.73 0.21 12.63
C PRO A 115 18.24 -0.15 12.64
N LEU A 116 17.53 -0.02 13.78
CA LEU A 116 16.09 -0.30 13.81
C LEU A 116 15.31 0.69 12.94
N ARG A 117 15.66 1.97 13.00
CA ARG A 117 15.01 3.00 12.17
C ARG A 117 15.20 2.72 10.68
N GLN A 118 16.39 2.27 10.28
CA GLN A 118 16.65 1.86 8.89
C GLN A 118 15.80 0.65 8.48
N LEU A 119 15.71 -0.39 9.31
CA LEU A 119 14.88 -1.57 9.02
C LEU A 119 13.40 -1.19 8.88
N LEU A 120 12.87 -0.38 9.80
CA LEU A 120 11.49 0.10 9.73
C LEU A 120 11.25 1.03 8.52
N SER A 121 12.26 1.76 8.07
CA SER A 121 12.18 2.57 6.85
C SER A 121 12.12 1.69 5.59
N ILE A 122 12.92 0.61 5.54
CA ILE A 122 12.84 -0.39 4.45
C ILE A 122 11.46 -1.05 4.46
N ALA A 123 10.98 -1.45 5.64
CA ALA A 123 9.63 -2.00 5.84
C ALA A 123 8.54 -1.06 5.30
N ALA A 124 8.65 0.24 5.61
CA ALA A 124 7.70 1.24 5.15
C ALA A 124 7.66 1.38 3.62
N VAL A 125 8.78 1.12 2.93
CA VAL A 125 8.83 1.06 1.45
C VAL A 125 8.18 -0.21 0.92
N GLN A 126 8.34 -1.36 1.59
CA GLN A 126 7.71 -2.62 1.16
C GLN A 126 6.18 -2.54 1.26
N GLY A 127 5.66 -1.93 2.34
CA GLY A 127 4.23 -1.71 2.52
C GLY A 127 3.78 -1.75 3.99
N PHE A 128 2.46 -1.75 4.17
CA PHE A 128 1.84 -1.87 5.50
C PHE A 128 2.13 -3.23 6.15
N GLU A 129 2.16 -4.28 5.34
CA GLU A 129 2.66 -5.62 5.70
C GLU A 129 3.97 -5.90 4.97
N PHE A 130 4.91 -6.55 5.64
CA PHE A 130 6.26 -6.77 5.15
C PHE A 130 6.90 -8.03 5.75
N ASP A 131 7.99 -8.49 5.14
CA ASP A 131 8.63 -9.78 5.45
C ASP A 131 9.99 -9.61 6.12
N SER A 132 10.24 -10.31 7.23
CA SER A 132 11.57 -10.32 7.86
C SER A 132 12.67 -10.73 6.88
N ALA A 133 12.41 -11.75 6.04
CA ALA A 133 13.38 -12.23 5.06
C ALA A 133 13.71 -11.19 3.97
N THR A 134 12.71 -10.45 3.48
CA THR A 134 12.91 -9.39 2.48
C THR A 134 13.73 -8.24 3.07
N LEU A 135 13.39 -7.82 4.29
CA LEU A 135 14.13 -6.80 5.03
C LEU A 135 15.60 -7.19 5.21
N ALA A 136 15.87 -8.44 5.61
CA ALA A 136 17.24 -8.95 5.78
C ALA A 136 18.06 -8.90 4.49
N ARG A 137 17.47 -9.29 3.36
CA ARG A 137 18.13 -9.21 2.04
C ARG A 137 18.48 -7.77 1.66
N VAL A 138 17.53 -6.85 1.83
CA VAL A 138 17.68 -5.44 1.41
C VAL A 138 18.60 -4.67 2.35
N SER A 139 18.55 -4.95 3.66
CA SER A 139 19.44 -4.30 4.64
C SER A 139 20.85 -4.90 4.65
N GLY A 140 21.04 -6.11 4.13
CA GLY A 140 22.30 -6.86 4.20
C GLY A 140 22.61 -7.40 5.61
N ALA A 141 21.65 -7.38 6.53
CA ALA A 141 21.83 -7.84 7.90
C ALA A 141 21.51 -9.34 8.01
N ALA A 142 22.03 -9.99 9.05
CA ALA A 142 21.70 -11.39 9.32
C ALA A 142 20.21 -11.54 9.65
N ALA A 143 19.54 -12.57 9.09
CA ALA A 143 18.11 -12.80 9.29
C ALA A 143 17.72 -12.84 10.78
N ALA A 144 18.51 -13.55 11.60
CA ALA A 144 18.29 -13.62 13.04
C ALA A 144 18.39 -12.25 13.75
N GLU A 145 19.27 -11.36 13.28
CA GLU A 145 19.37 -10.00 13.83
C GLU A 145 18.14 -9.16 13.46
N VAL A 146 17.67 -9.27 12.21
CA VAL A 146 16.46 -8.56 11.76
C VAL A 146 15.24 -9.00 12.57
N GLU A 147 15.07 -10.31 12.77
CA GLU A 147 13.95 -10.83 13.56
C GLU A 147 14.01 -10.41 15.03
N GLU A 148 15.20 -10.41 15.65
CA GLU A 148 15.36 -9.92 17.02
C GLU A 148 14.98 -8.43 17.14
N ARG A 149 15.42 -7.61 16.17
CA ARG A 149 15.09 -6.18 16.14
C ARG A 149 13.60 -5.94 15.91
N LEU A 150 12.96 -6.68 15.01
CA LEU A 150 11.52 -6.59 14.77
C LEU A 150 10.71 -7.08 15.98
N ARG A 151 11.17 -8.13 16.66
CA ARG A 151 10.57 -8.59 17.92
C ARG A 151 10.65 -7.53 19.00
N SER A 152 11.82 -6.88 19.15
CA SER A 152 11.99 -5.73 20.05
C SER A 152 11.07 -4.57 19.65
N ALA A 153 10.95 -4.24 18.36
CA ALA A 153 10.05 -3.21 17.87
C ALA A 153 8.57 -3.51 18.14
N ALA A 154 8.19 -4.79 18.13
CA ALA A 154 6.85 -5.24 18.49
C ALA A 154 6.59 -5.18 20.00
N GLN A 155 7.50 -5.72 20.81
CA GLN A 155 7.29 -5.88 22.25
C GLN A 155 7.57 -4.61 23.06
N VAL A 156 8.59 -3.84 22.67
CA VAL A 156 9.06 -2.67 23.43
C VAL A 156 8.41 -1.38 22.91
N HIS A 157 8.26 -1.27 21.59
CA HIS A 157 7.83 -0.03 20.95
C HIS A 157 6.41 -0.06 20.38
N ALA A 158 5.79 -1.25 20.29
CA ALA A 158 4.45 -1.46 19.74
C ALA A 158 4.23 -0.77 18.37
N VAL A 159 5.27 -0.75 17.53
CA VAL A 159 5.23 -0.13 16.18
C VAL A 159 4.77 -1.13 15.13
N VAL A 160 5.12 -2.40 15.34
CA VAL A 160 4.82 -3.50 14.42
C VAL A 160 4.27 -4.68 15.21
N SER A 161 3.54 -5.57 14.55
CA SER A 161 3.02 -6.81 15.15
C SER A 161 3.28 -7.98 14.21
N PRO A 162 3.68 -9.16 14.73
CA PRO A 162 3.76 -10.36 13.91
C PRO A 162 2.37 -10.79 13.46
N VAL A 163 2.28 -11.34 12.25
CA VAL A 163 1.02 -11.77 11.62
C VAL A 163 1.03 -13.28 11.43
N GLU A 164 1.98 -13.79 10.65
CA GLU A 164 2.10 -15.21 10.33
C GLU A 164 3.54 -15.58 9.99
N GLU A 165 3.93 -16.81 10.32
CA GLU A 165 5.15 -17.42 9.79
C GLU A 165 4.83 -18.04 8.42
N ARG A 166 5.69 -17.79 7.45
CA ARG A 166 5.58 -18.38 6.12
C ARG A 166 6.93 -18.77 5.56
N GLU A 167 6.93 -19.85 4.79
CA GLU A 167 8.08 -20.22 3.98
C GLU A 167 7.99 -19.48 2.64
N MET A 168 9.03 -18.72 2.32
CA MET A 168 9.18 -18.10 1.01
C MET A 168 9.29 -19.21 -0.05
N PRO A 169 8.89 -18.99 -1.31
CA PRO A 169 8.94 -20.07 -2.31
C PRO A 169 10.35 -20.60 -2.64
N ASP A 170 11.41 -19.93 -2.18
CA ASP A 170 12.81 -20.39 -2.23
C ASP A 170 13.23 -21.25 -1.02
N GLY A 171 12.30 -21.55 -0.10
CA GLY A 171 12.53 -22.32 1.12
C GLY A 171 13.01 -21.49 2.32
N THR A 172 13.18 -20.18 2.16
CA THR A 172 13.62 -19.31 3.26
C THR A 172 12.48 -19.11 4.26
N PRO A 173 12.67 -19.37 5.56
CA PRO A 173 11.68 -19.01 6.57
C PRO A 173 11.57 -17.48 6.68
N SER A 174 10.35 -16.97 6.78
CA SER A 174 10.05 -15.55 6.94
C SER A 174 8.90 -15.37 7.93
N LEU A 175 8.97 -14.32 8.74
CA LEU A 175 7.88 -13.88 9.59
C LEU A 175 7.28 -12.61 8.98
N VAL A 176 5.98 -12.65 8.71
CA VAL A 176 5.22 -11.49 8.23
C VAL A 176 4.92 -10.60 9.41
N TYR A 177 5.25 -9.33 9.27
CA TYR A 177 4.90 -8.28 10.21
C TYR A 177 3.97 -7.28 9.52
N ARG A 178 3.18 -6.58 10.33
CA ARG A 178 2.45 -5.39 9.90
C ARG A 178 2.74 -4.23 10.82
N PHE A 179 2.65 -3.00 10.31
CA PHE A 179 2.59 -1.85 11.19
C PHE A 179 1.32 -1.91 12.04
N VAL A 180 1.43 -1.56 13.32
CA VAL A 180 0.24 -1.49 14.20
C VAL A 180 -0.73 -0.42 13.71
N HIS A 181 -0.21 0.62 13.05
CA HIS A 181 -1.00 1.71 12.49
C HIS A 181 -0.36 2.27 11.22
N VAL A 182 -1.16 2.61 10.20
CA VAL A 182 -0.68 3.11 8.90
C VAL A 182 0.18 4.37 9.03
N LEU A 183 -0.08 5.19 10.06
CA LEU A 183 0.68 6.41 10.32
C LEU A 183 2.16 6.20 10.63
N TYR A 184 2.53 5.03 11.19
CA TYR A 184 3.94 4.70 11.36
C TYR A 184 4.61 4.52 10.01
N GLN A 185 3.96 3.75 9.12
CA GLN A 185 4.42 3.56 7.76
C GLN A 185 4.53 4.91 7.04
N ASP A 186 3.51 5.75 7.11
CA ASP A 186 3.49 7.06 6.42
C ASP A 186 4.56 8.03 6.92
N ALA A 187 4.79 8.07 8.24
CA ALA A 187 5.83 8.91 8.84
C ALA A 187 7.23 8.40 8.45
N LEU A 188 7.47 7.09 8.59
CA LEU A 188 8.73 6.46 8.18
C LEU A 188 8.98 6.69 6.71
N TYR A 189 8.03 6.34 5.85
CA TYR A 189 8.10 6.50 4.40
C TYR A 189 8.34 7.96 4.01
N GLY A 190 7.61 8.91 4.62
CA GLY A 190 7.76 10.34 4.42
C GLY A 190 9.14 10.88 4.77
N SER A 191 9.81 10.32 5.78
CA SER A 191 11.16 10.73 6.21
C SER A 191 12.29 10.22 5.29
N ILE A 192 12.00 9.30 4.36
CA ILE A 192 13.01 8.70 3.47
C ILE A 192 13.37 9.69 2.36
N ALA A 193 14.65 9.99 2.22
CA ALA A 193 15.17 10.77 1.10
C ALA A 193 14.75 10.13 -0.25
N PRO A 194 14.33 10.93 -1.26
CA PRO A 194 13.80 10.39 -2.51
C PRO A 194 14.72 9.38 -3.22
N SER A 195 16.03 9.62 -3.24
CA SER A 195 17.02 8.70 -3.83
C SER A 195 17.09 7.35 -3.12
N ARG A 196 17.00 7.34 -1.78
CA ARG A 196 16.97 6.10 -0.99
C ARG A 196 15.67 5.34 -1.20
N ARG A 197 14.55 6.04 -1.30
CA ARG A 197 13.24 5.43 -1.58
C ARG A 197 13.25 4.70 -2.91
N ILE A 198 13.79 5.33 -3.96
CA ILE A 198 13.96 4.71 -5.29
C ILE A 198 14.83 3.45 -5.17
N ALA A 199 16.00 3.55 -4.53
CA ALA A 199 16.93 2.43 -4.40
C ALA A 199 16.34 1.25 -3.61
N TRP A 200 15.70 1.51 -2.46
CA TRP A 200 15.07 0.45 -1.67
C TRP A 200 13.87 -0.16 -2.37
N ALA A 201 13.03 0.63 -3.04
CA ALA A 201 11.89 0.08 -3.77
C ALA A 201 12.35 -0.90 -4.87
N GLN A 202 13.42 -0.56 -5.59
CA GLN A 202 14.03 -1.45 -6.59
C GLN A 202 14.56 -2.74 -5.94
N GLN A 203 15.35 -2.63 -4.86
CA GLN A 203 15.92 -3.79 -4.16
C GLN A 203 14.83 -4.70 -3.56
N ILE A 204 13.76 -4.12 -3.02
CA ILE A 204 12.61 -4.88 -2.50
C ILE A 204 11.89 -5.60 -3.64
N ALA A 205 11.64 -4.93 -4.76
CA ALA A 205 10.99 -5.56 -5.92
C ALA A 205 11.80 -6.76 -6.44
N GLU A 206 13.12 -6.60 -6.57
CA GLU A 206 14.04 -7.66 -6.99
C GLU A 206 14.07 -8.82 -5.97
N ALA A 207 14.11 -8.52 -4.68
CA ALA A 207 14.08 -9.52 -3.61
C ALA A 207 12.77 -10.32 -3.59
N LEU A 208 11.64 -9.64 -3.81
CA LEU A 208 10.32 -10.29 -3.90
C LEU A 208 10.22 -11.13 -5.16
N LEU A 209 10.74 -10.68 -6.30
CA LEU A 209 10.75 -11.48 -7.53
C LEU A 209 11.62 -12.73 -7.42
N ALA A 210 12.81 -12.61 -6.83
CA ALA A 210 13.70 -13.75 -6.64
C ALA A 210 13.05 -14.84 -5.77
N SER A 211 12.29 -14.45 -4.75
CA SER A 211 11.56 -15.40 -3.91
C SER A 211 10.24 -15.87 -4.51
N HIS A 212 9.52 -15.05 -5.27
CA HIS A 212 8.16 -15.33 -5.73
C HIS A 212 8.03 -15.56 -7.23
N ALA A 213 9.11 -15.89 -7.96
CA ALA A 213 9.08 -15.98 -9.43
C ALA A 213 7.90 -16.80 -9.97
N ALA A 214 7.61 -17.96 -9.37
CA ALA A 214 6.49 -18.83 -9.75
C ALA A 214 5.09 -18.31 -9.38
N ARG A 215 4.99 -17.33 -8.45
CA ARG A 215 3.75 -16.75 -7.94
C ARG A 215 3.70 -15.22 -8.09
N SER A 216 4.49 -14.67 -9.02
CA SER A 216 4.63 -13.22 -9.20
C SER A 216 3.30 -12.53 -9.57
N GLU A 217 2.35 -13.26 -10.19
CA GLU A 217 1.00 -12.75 -10.44
C GLU A 217 0.21 -12.45 -9.16
N ALA A 218 0.44 -13.19 -8.08
CA ALA A 218 -0.28 -13.01 -6.81
C ALA A 218 0.15 -11.71 -6.09
N ILE A 219 1.40 -11.31 -6.28
CA ILE A 219 1.98 -10.08 -5.72
C ILE A 219 2.16 -8.97 -6.77
N ALA A 220 1.54 -9.11 -7.95
CA ALA A 220 1.73 -8.19 -9.08
C ALA A 220 1.39 -6.74 -8.72
N GLY A 221 0.38 -6.52 -7.87
CA GLY A 221 0.01 -5.18 -7.41
C GLY A 221 1.13 -4.51 -6.63
N GLN A 222 1.75 -5.24 -5.70
CA GLN A 222 2.87 -4.75 -4.91
C GLN A 222 4.10 -4.50 -5.79
N LEU A 223 4.43 -5.44 -6.68
CA LEU A 223 5.55 -5.29 -7.62
C LEU A 223 5.39 -4.07 -8.54
N ALA A 224 4.18 -3.83 -9.05
CA ALA A 224 3.92 -2.67 -9.92
C ALA A 224 4.25 -1.34 -9.22
N VAL A 225 3.81 -1.18 -7.96
CA VAL A 225 4.05 0.04 -7.17
C VAL A 225 5.52 0.18 -6.78
N LEU A 226 6.19 -0.92 -6.42
CA LEU A 226 7.61 -0.89 -6.08
C LEU A 226 8.47 -0.54 -7.29
N PHE A 227 8.22 -1.11 -8.46
CA PHE A 227 8.95 -0.76 -9.68
C PHE A 227 8.67 0.67 -10.15
N GLU A 228 7.42 1.14 -10.04
CA GLU A 228 7.10 2.54 -10.32
C GLU A 228 7.87 3.49 -9.39
N THR A 229 7.94 3.16 -8.10
CA THR A 229 8.73 3.91 -7.11
C THR A 229 10.23 3.81 -7.38
N GLY A 230 10.71 2.65 -7.81
CA GLY A 230 12.09 2.38 -8.21
C GLY A 230 12.48 2.97 -9.57
N ARG A 231 11.53 3.56 -10.29
CA ARG A 231 11.68 4.12 -11.65
C ARG A 231 12.07 3.10 -12.73
N ASP A 232 11.90 1.81 -12.47
CA ASP A 232 11.86 0.81 -13.54
C ASP A 232 10.46 0.80 -14.15
N PHE A 233 10.19 1.83 -14.95
CA PHE A 233 8.86 2.04 -15.51
C PHE A 233 8.47 0.96 -16.52
N TRP A 234 9.44 0.26 -17.11
CA TRP A 234 9.14 -0.87 -17.98
C TRP A 234 8.54 -2.01 -17.17
N GLN A 235 9.23 -2.48 -16.11
CA GLN A 235 8.68 -3.52 -15.23
C GLN A 235 7.37 -3.09 -14.58
N ALA A 236 7.27 -1.83 -14.12
CA ALA A 236 6.04 -1.29 -13.55
C ALA A 236 4.85 -1.43 -14.52
N ALA A 237 5.01 -1.06 -15.79
CA ALA A 237 3.97 -1.20 -16.81
C ALA A 237 3.55 -2.67 -17.02
N GLN A 238 4.50 -3.61 -16.93
CA GLN A 238 4.21 -5.03 -17.06
C GLN A 238 3.35 -5.55 -15.91
N TYR A 239 3.70 -5.20 -14.67
CA TYR A 239 2.94 -5.64 -13.50
C TYR A 239 1.61 -4.89 -13.33
N PHE A 240 1.52 -3.62 -13.73
CA PHE A 240 0.23 -2.91 -13.77
C PHE A 240 -0.76 -3.56 -14.73
N LEU A 241 -0.30 -4.09 -15.87
CA LEU A 241 -1.14 -4.85 -16.78
C LEU A 241 -1.72 -6.11 -16.10
N ILE A 242 -0.88 -6.88 -15.41
CA ILE A 242 -1.30 -8.10 -14.69
C ILE A 242 -2.33 -7.72 -13.62
N THR A 243 -2.03 -6.71 -12.80
CA THR A 243 -2.92 -6.24 -11.74
C THR A 243 -4.25 -5.71 -12.29
N SER A 244 -4.23 -4.96 -13.41
CA SER A 244 -5.45 -4.50 -14.09
C SER A 244 -6.30 -5.69 -14.55
N ARG A 245 -5.70 -6.69 -15.21
CA ARG A 245 -6.40 -7.92 -15.63
C ARG A 245 -6.97 -8.69 -14.44
N ASN A 246 -6.26 -8.74 -13.31
CA ASN A 246 -6.76 -9.33 -12.06
C ASN A 246 -8.00 -8.58 -11.55
N ALA A 247 -7.96 -7.25 -11.53
CA ALA A 247 -9.09 -6.42 -11.14
C ALA A 247 -10.30 -6.61 -12.07
N VAL A 248 -10.08 -6.79 -13.38
CA VAL A 248 -11.15 -7.15 -14.34
C VAL A 248 -11.80 -8.49 -13.97
N ARG A 249 -11.00 -9.51 -13.62
CA ARG A 249 -11.52 -10.83 -13.19
C ARG A 249 -12.40 -10.75 -11.94
N LEU A 250 -12.17 -9.74 -11.10
CA LEU A 250 -12.94 -9.47 -9.89
C LEU A 250 -14.06 -8.43 -10.09
N PHE A 251 -14.35 -8.02 -11.34
CA PHE A 251 -15.31 -6.98 -11.69
C PHE A 251 -15.03 -5.60 -11.05
N ALA A 252 -13.83 -5.37 -10.56
CA ALA A 252 -13.39 -4.10 -9.99
C ALA A 252 -13.00 -3.12 -11.12
N PHE A 253 -13.98 -2.70 -11.92
CA PHE A 253 -13.73 -1.95 -13.15
C PHE A 253 -13.07 -0.58 -12.93
N THR A 254 -13.42 0.13 -11.86
CA THR A 254 -12.77 1.42 -11.53
C THR A 254 -11.27 1.22 -11.30
N ALA A 255 -10.90 0.28 -10.42
CA ALA A 255 -9.51 -0.06 -10.15
C ALA A 255 -8.80 -0.58 -11.41
N ALA A 256 -9.45 -1.43 -12.21
CA ALA A 256 -8.86 -1.98 -13.43
C ALA A 256 -8.49 -0.87 -14.44
N ALA A 257 -9.37 0.12 -14.63
CA ALA A 257 -9.12 1.24 -15.52
C ALA A 257 -7.98 2.14 -15.00
N GLU A 258 -7.98 2.47 -13.71
CA GLU A 258 -6.92 3.26 -13.06
C GLU A 258 -5.55 2.57 -13.13
N LEU A 259 -5.49 1.26 -12.89
CA LEU A 259 -4.28 0.47 -12.99
C LEU A 259 -3.74 0.41 -14.42
N ALA A 260 -4.63 0.27 -15.42
CA ALA A 260 -4.22 0.32 -16.82
C ALA A 260 -3.67 1.70 -17.20
N ASP A 261 -4.27 2.79 -16.70
CA ASP A 261 -3.78 4.15 -16.90
C ASP A 261 -2.41 4.39 -16.28
N ARG A 262 -2.18 3.92 -15.05
CA ARG A 262 -0.84 3.95 -14.43
C ARG A 262 0.17 3.19 -15.26
N GLY A 263 -0.18 1.99 -15.75
CA GLY A 263 0.69 1.23 -16.65
C GLY A 263 1.03 1.97 -17.94
N LEU A 264 0.07 2.68 -18.55
CA LEU A 264 0.30 3.50 -19.74
C LEU A 264 1.23 4.69 -19.44
N HIS A 265 1.05 5.36 -18.29
CA HIS A 265 1.95 6.44 -17.86
C HIS A 265 3.38 5.94 -17.61
N CYS A 266 3.55 4.79 -16.95
CA CYS A 266 4.86 4.17 -16.80
C CYS A 266 5.48 3.85 -18.16
N LEU A 267 4.71 3.26 -19.09
CA LEU A 267 5.21 2.94 -20.43
C LEU A 267 5.69 4.19 -21.20
N GLN A 268 5.02 5.33 -21.03
CA GLN A 268 5.45 6.60 -21.61
C GLN A 268 6.79 7.06 -21.02
N ALA A 269 6.99 6.90 -19.70
CA ALA A 269 8.20 7.30 -18.98
C ALA A 269 9.37 6.30 -19.12
N ALA A 270 9.13 5.07 -19.56
CA ALA A 270 10.16 4.08 -19.76
C ALA A 270 11.20 4.55 -20.81
N ALA A 271 12.47 4.26 -20.58
CA ALA A 271 13.56 4.55 -21.52
C ALA A 271 14.14 3.24 -22.07
N ALA A 272 14.75 3.30 -23.27
CA ALA A 272 15.52 2.20 -23.85
C ALA A 272 14.78 0.84 -23.94
N VAL A 273 13.56 0.84 -24.48
CA VAL A 273 12.79 -0.37 -24.79
C VAL A 273 12.68 -0.48 -26.30
N ASP A 274 12.77 -1.71 -26.83
CA ASP A 274 12.52 -1.97 -28.25
C ASP A 274 11.13 -1.45 -28.68
N ASP A 275 11.07 -0.77 -29.83
CA ASP A 275 9.85 -0.12 -30.30
C ASP A 275 8.70 -1.12 -30.48
N ARG A 276 8.99 -2.35 -30.90
CA ARG A 276 7.96 -3.39 -31.09
C ARG A 276 7.43 -3.89 -29.75
N GLU A 277 8.30 -4.10 -28.77
CA GLU A 277 7.89 -4.49 -27.42
C GLU A 277 7.07 -3.39 -26.73
N ARG A 278 7.49 -2.13 -26.90
CA ARG A 278 6.74 -0.97 -26.41
C ARG A 278 5.34 -0.92 -27.02
N LEU A 279 5.22 -1.02 -28.35
CA LEU A 279 3.92 -1.02 -29.03
C LEU A 279 3.04 -2.20 -28.60
N ARG A 280 3.64 -3.38 -28.39
CA ARG A 280 2.91 -4.55 -27.88
C ARG A 280 2.37 -4.30 -26.49
N ARG A 281 3.18 -3.74 -25.58
CA ARG A 281 2.75 -3.43 -24.22
C ARG A 281 1.69 -2.33 -24.18
N GLU A 282 1.81 -1.32 -25.03
CA GLU A 282 0.80 -0.27 -25.17
C GLU A 282 -0.54 -0.87 -25.62
N LEU A 283 -0.51 -1.78 -26.59
CA LEU A 283 -1.70 -2.48 -27.06
C LEU A 283 -2.38 -3.25 -25.92
N ASP A 284 -1.59 -4.04 -25.18
CA ASP A 284 -2.10 -4.85 -24.07
C ASP A 284 -2.78 -4.01 -22.98
N LEU A 285 -2.17 -2.89 -22.59
CA LEU A 285 -2.71 -1.97 -21.58
C LEU A 285 -3.96 -1.21 -22.09
N THR A 286 -3.90 -0.71 -23.33
CA THR A 286 -5.04 -0.05 -23.98
C THR A 286 -6.24 -0.99 -24.08
N PHE A 287 -5.98 -2.25 -24.44
CA PHE A 287 -7.00 -3.29 -24.51
C PHE A 287 -7.56 -3.65 -23.12
N ALA A 288 -6.69 -3.80 -22.12
CA ALA A 288 -7.10 -4.07 -20.73
C ALA A 288 -8.00 -2.97 -20.15
N LYS A 289 -7.81 -1.70 -20.55
CA LYS A 289 -8.65 -0.56 -20.16
C LYS A 289 -10.03 -0.56 -20.84
N LEU A 290 -10.13 -1.13 -22.04
CA LEU A 290 -11.30 -0.94 -22.92
C LEU A 290 -12.62 -1.44 -22.30
N VAL A 291 -12.63 -2.66 -21.79
CA VAL A 291 -13.82 -3.26 -21.18
C VAL A 291 -14.20 -2.55 -19.87
N PRO A 292 -13.29 -2.33 -18.91
CA PRO A 292 -13.59 -1.57 -17.70
C PRO A 292 -14.19 -0.20 -17.96
N LEU A 293 -13.60 0.58 -18.88
CA LEU A 293 -14.10 1.92 -19.20
C LEU A 293 -15.49 1.88 -19.83
N ALA A 294 -15.73 0.94 -20.76
CA ALA A 294 -17.03 0.76 -21.38
C ALA A 294 -18.11 0.30 -20.38
N SER A 295 -17.76 -0.51 -19.39
CA SER A 295 -18.67 -0.91 -18.32
C SER A 295 -19.04 0.25 -17.38
N LEU A 296 -18.12 1.19 -17.13
CA LEU A 296 -18.35 2.32 -16.24
C LEU A 296 -19.10 3.48 -16.91
N GLN A 297 -18.75 3.80 -18.16
CA GLN A 297 -19.25 4.99 -18.86
C GLN A 297 -20.29 4.66 -19.95
N GLY A 298 -20.52 3.38 -20.19
CA GLY A 298 -21.35 2.87 -21.26
C GLY A 298 -20.59 2.70 -22.58
N TYR A 299 -20.96 1.65 -23.32
CA TYR A 299 -20.31 1.30 -24.59
C TYR A 299 -20.46 2.36 -25.69
N GLY A 300 -21.42 3.28 -25.55
CA GLY A 300 -21.60 4.41 -26.45
C GLY A 300 -20.87 5.69 -26.01
N SER A 301 -20.05 5.67 -24.96
CA SER A 301 -19.44 6.91 -24.43
C SER A 301 -18.43 7.54 -25.40
N ALA A 302 -18.12 8.83 -25.20
CA ALA A 302 -17.18 9.55 -26.06
C ALA A 302 -15.73 9.08 -25.86
N GLU A 303 -15.47 8.44 -24.72
CA GLU A 303 -14.18 8.01 -24.21
C GLU A 303 -13.81 6.60 -24.70
N VAL A 304 -14.80 5.71 -24.92
CA VAL A 304 -14.57 4.35 -25.42
C VAL A 304 -14.13 4.34 -26.89
N LYS A 305 -14.65 5.26 -27.71
CA LYS A 305 -14.38 5.29 -29.16
C LYS A 305 -12.90 5.56 -29.49
N PRO A 306 -12.21 6.56 -28.91
CA PRO A 306 -10.77 6.74 -29.12
C PRO A 306 -9.96 5.52 -28.69
N LEU A 307 -10.34 4.89 -27.57
CA LEU A 307 -9.64 3.75 -27.04
C LEU A 307 -9.77 2.52 -27.96
N ALA A 308 -10.98 2.23 -28.46
CA ALA A 308 -11.20 1.16 -29.44
C ALA A 308 -10.43 1.40 -30.75
N ARG A 309 -10.36 2.65 -31.23
CA ARG A 309 -9.54 3.01 -32.40
C ARG A 309 -8.07 2.79 -32.15
N ARG A 310 -7.57 3.18 -30.97
CA ARG A 310 -6.16 3.01 -30.61
C ARG A 310 -5.78 1.54 -30.57
N VAL A 311 -6.65 0.65 -30.07
CA VAL A 311 -6.45 -0.80 -30.13
C VAL A 311 -6.29 -1.31 -31.57
N VAL A 312 -7.11 -0.83 -32.52
CA VAL A 312 -6.99 -1.19 -33.94
C VAL A 312 -5.65 -0.72 -34.51
N GLU A 313 -5.30 0.56 -34.32
CA GLU A 313 -4.04 1.13 -34.81
C GLU A 313 -2.82 0.38 -34.28
N LEU A 314 -2.81 0.05 -33.00
CA LEU A 314 -1.71 -0.68 -32.37
C LEU A 314 -1.69 -2.15 -32.83
N GLY A 315 -2.84 -2.80 -32.96
CA GLY A 315 -2.98 -4.16 -33.48
C GLY A 315 -2.40 -4.31 -34.89
N GLU A 316 -2.67 -3.34 -35.77
CA GLU A 316 -2.08 -3.29 -37.12
C GLU A 316 -0.57 -3.12 -37.08
N LYS A 317 -0.05 -2.20 -36.23
CA LYS A 317 1.39 -1.94 -36.11
C LYS A 317 2.19 -3.13 -35.59
N VAL A 318 1.61 -3.95 -34.70
CA VAL A 318 2.29 -5.15 -34.16
C VAL A 318 1.93 -6.43 -34.92
N SER A 319 1.13 -6.32 -35.99
CA SER A 319 0.62 -7.44 -36.79
C SER A 319 -0.16 -8.48 -35.98
N ASP A 320 -1.02 -8.03 -35.05
CA ASP A 320 -1.92 -8.89 -34.28
C ASP A 320 -3.37 -8.82 -34.83
N PRO A 321 -3.79 -9.79 -35.65
CA PRO A 321 -5.13 -9.79 -36.24
C PRO A 321 -6.23 -9.98 -35.20
N ALA A 322 -5.96 -10.68 -34.08
CA ALA A 322 -6.96 -10.89 -33.03
C ALA A 322 -7.25 -9.60 -32.28
N ALA A 323 -6.22 -8.85 -31.90
CA ALA A 323 -6.37 -7.54 -31.27
C ALA A 323 -7.03 -6.53 -32.21
N THR A 324 -6.65 -6.53 -33.49
CA THR A 324 -7.26 -5.69 -34.53
C THR A 324 -8.75 -5.98 -34.68
N ALA A 325 -9.14 -7.25 -34.78
CA ALA A 325 -10.54 -7.67 -34.86
C ALA A 325 -11.33 -7.27 -33.61
N ALA A 326 -10.75 -7.43 -32.41
CA ALA A 326 -11.39 -7.04 -31.17
C ALA A 326 -11.63 -5.52 -31.07
N GLY A 327 -10.66 -4.70 -31.48
CA GLY A 327 -10.82 -3.24 -31.54
C GLY A 327 -11.88 -2.80 -32.57
N LEU A 328 -11.96 -3.47 -33.71
CA LEU A 328 -13.01 -3.25 -34.72
C LEU A 328 -14.40 -3.62 -34.18
N ALA A 329 -14.52 -4.74 -33.47
CA ALA A 329 -15.76 -5.16 -32.83
C ALA A 329 -16.21 -4.14 -31.78
N ALA A 330 -15.32 -3.66 -30.91
CA ALA A 330 -15.62 -2.62 -29.94
C ALA A 330 -16.07 -1.31 -30.61
N THR A 331 -15.40 -0.91 -31.70
CA THR A 331 -15.79 0.27 -32.49
C THR A 331 -17.19 0.11 -33.11
N TRP A 332 -17.53 -1.10 -33.55
CA TRP A 332 -18.86 -1.41 -34.07
C TRP A 332 -19.94 -1.36 -32.98
N ILE A 333 -19.67 -1.90 -31.79
CA ILE A 333 -20.59 -1.81 -30.64
C ILE A 333 -20.86 -0.35 -30.28
N VAL A 334 -19.83 0.51 -30.21
CA VAL A 334 -20.00 1.95 -29.96
C VAL A 334 -20.93 2.59 -30.99
N ARG A 335 -20.76 2.27 -32.28
CA ARG A 335 -21.62 2.79 -33.36
C ARG A 335 -23.05 2.28 -33.24
N MET A 336 -23.23 1.01 -32.89
CA MET A 336 -24.55 0.42 -32.70
C MET A 336 -25.32 1.09 -31.57
N VAL A 337 -24.68 1.24 -30.39
CA VAL A 337 -25.31 1.87 -29.23
C VAL A 337 -25.69 3.34 -29.51
N ARG A 338 -24.93 4.03 -30.37
CA ARG A 338 -25.23 5.40 -30.80
C ARG A 338 -26.25 5.51 -31.94
N GLY A 339 -26.77 4.39 -32.45
CA GLY A 339 -27.67 4.40 -33.62
C GLY A 339 -27.00 4.79 -34.94
N LEU A 340 -25.67 4.79 -35.02
CA LEU A 340 -24.88 5.19 -36.20
C LEU A 340 -24.58 4.01 -37.14
N CYS A 341 -25.39 2.94 -37.10
CA CYS A 341 -25.21 1.73 -37.91
C CYS A 341 -25.22 2.00 -39.43
N LEU A 342 -25.85 3.08 -39.86
CA LEU A 342 -26.08 3.39 -41.29
C LEU A 342 -25.00 4.29 -41.92
N ASP A 343 -24.17 4.97 -41.12
CA ASP A 343 -23.12 5.86 -41.64
C ASP A 343 -21.87 5.13 -42.14
N GLY A 344 -21.83 3.81 -41.98
CA GLY A 344 -20.70 2.96 -42.35
C GLY A 344 -20.86 2.24 -43.68
N LYS A 345 -21.20 2.94 -44.78
CA LYS A 345 -20.91 2.50 -46.18
C LYS A 345 -21.45 3.49 -47.22
N LYS A 346 -20.59 4.39 -47.70
CA LYS A 346 -20.58 4.74 -49.13
C LYS A 346 -19.25 4.27 -49.70
N ARG A 347 -19.29 3.33 -50.65
CA ARG A 347 -18.16 3.13 -51.57
C ARG A 347 -17.99 4.41 -52.40
N PRO A 348 -16.78 4.75 -52.87
CA PRO A 348 -16.58 5.90 -53.77
C PRO A 348 -17.43 5.81 -55.05
N ASN A 349 -17.99 4.65 -55.38
CA ASN A 349 -18.86 4.40 -56.53
C ASN A 349 -20.37 4.32 -56.19
N GLY A 350 -20.82 4.85 -55.05
CA GLY A 350 -22.24 5.07 -54.77
C GLY A 350 -23.13 3.84 -54.50
N SER A 351 -22.59 2.61 -54.51
CA SER A 351 -23.38 1.40 -54.25
C SER A 351 -23.35 0.94 -52.79
N SER A 352 -24.53 0.91 -52.17
CA SER A 352 -24.80 0.41 -50.81
C SER A 352 -24.92 -1.12 -50.79
N ILE A 353 -24.26 -1.78 -49.82
CA ILE A 353 -24.23 -3.26 -49.70
C ILE A 353 -25.46 -3.82 -48.94
N TRP A 354 -26.30 -2.97 -48.34
CA TRP A 354 -27.50 -3.44 -47.63
C TRP A 354 -28.70 -2.58 -48.05
N ARG A 355 -29.62 -3.16 -48.83
CA ARG A 355 -30.99 -2.62 -48.93
C ARG A 355 -31.71 -3.01 -47.64
N ALA A 356 -31.79 -2.09 -46.68
CA ALA A 356 -32.76 -2.22 -45.60
C ALA A 356 -34.16 -2.19 -46.22
N ARG A 357 -34.94 -3.28 -46.07
CA ARG A 357 -36.39 -3.20 -46.23
C ARG A 357 -36.93 -2.33 -45.09
N PRO A 358 -37.81 -1.34 -45.37
CA PRO A 358 -38.41 -0.56 -44.31
C PRO A 358 -39.22 -1.46 -43.40
N ALA A 359 -39.10 -1.23 -42.10
CA ALA A 359 -39.90 -1.89 -41.07
C ALA A 359 -41.38 -1.69 -41.40
N ALA A 360 -42.07 -2.78 -41.73
CA ALA A 360 -43.51 -2.80 -41.68
C ALA A 360 -43.91 -2.69 -40.22
N THR A 361 -44.73 -1.69 -39.95
CA THR A 361 -45.46 -1.42 -38.73
C THR A 361 -46.03 -2.72 -38.14
N PHE A 362 -45.64 -3.07 -36.92
CA PHE A 362 -46.41 -3.96 -36.06
C PHE A 362 -46.92 -3.12 -34.89
N CYS A 363 -48.24 -2.91 -34.89
CA CYS A 363 -49.02 -2.60 -33.69
C CYS A 363 -49.07 -3.82 -32.78
#